data_AF-A0AAU3V8U7-F1
#
_entry.id   AF-A0AAU3V8U7-F1
#
_cell.length_a   1.000
_cell.length_b   1.000
_cell.length_c   1.000
_cell.angle_alpha   90.00
_cell.angle_beta   90.00
_cell.angle_gamma   90.00
#
_symmetry.space_group_name_H-M   'P 1'
#
loop_
_entity.id
_entity.type
_entity.pdbx_description
1 polymer ?
#
loop_
_entity_poly.entity_id
_entity_poly.type
_entity_poly.pdbx_seq_one_letter_code
_entity_poly.pdbx_strand_id
1 'polypeptide(L)'
;MSAEAAEQAWDRIDFWLGAHAPATFAMLHPPAPEDEIAAVQRRMGVTFPPDLVATLRRHDGADEDFLLPTHDGLLGTHGCEERSGFLRGMLAEVLDEDEEENDGAYWHHRFVQFASYAITADGLTVDCRPGASFGAVGRFFDESGTDFGHAPSLGAYLGDVADSLERGLPFQGGWTWPVVSDGVLEWDDSERAHPEWGDPSDPPPSPDDASLPPLPPRGSEEPLRAVHVRKLGDLGALVATLPRRTVATAAARQMRRLAEESGLARYPEVAAALDTLDGGRAVGLTGTGPLGLRLRQVRREASAHHDGVRGQAVMCLVLLLTDLPHRALVRTADVRSRISSDWRAALHADLGSPPLPPEPDAVFWTTLDNPAIDAGRQGAGA
;
A
#
# COMPACT_ATOMS: atom_id res chain seq x y z
N MET A 1 26.04 20.21 -5.15
CA MET A 1 25.19 19.43 -6.08
C MET A 1 24.26 18.53 -5.30
N SER A 2 24.76 17.72 -4.36
CA SER A 2 23.93 16.76 -3.65
C SER A 2 22.99 17.41 -2.60
N ALA A 3 23.44 18.45 -1.87
CA ALA A 3 22.57 19.24 -0.98
C ALA A 3 21.39 19.90 -1.71
N GLU A 4 21.65 20.51 -2.87
CA GLU A 4 20.63 21.13 -3.72
C GLU A 4 19.63 20.09 -4.24
N ALA A 5 20.08 18.86 -4.55
CA ALA A 5 19.17 17.77 -4.91
C ALA A 5 18.24 17.37 -3.76
N ALA A 6 18.76 17.32 -2.52
CA ALA A 6 17.94 17.07 -1.34
C ALA A 6 16.93 18.20 -1.08
N GLU A 7 17.34 19.47 -1.21
CA GLU A 7 16.43 20.62 -1.10
C GLU A 7 15.30 20.55 -2.14
N GLN A 8 15.64 20.31 -3.41
CA GLN A 8 14.66 20.16 -4.49
C GLN A 8 13.72 18.96 -4.29
N ALA A 9 14.23 17.84 -3.79
CA ALA A 9 13.41 16.68 -3.47
C ALA A 9 12.42 16.99 -2.35
N TRP A 10 12.86 17.66 -1.29
CA TRP A 10 11.97 18.08 -0.19
C TRP A 10 10.91 19.09 -0.63
N ASP A 11 11.25 20.07 -1.47
CA ASP A 11 10.26 21.00 -2.03
C ASP A 11 9.12 20.24 -2.76
N ARG A 12 9.47 19.19 -3.50
CA ARG A 12 8.51 18.33 -4.21
C ARG A 12 7.68 17.49 -3.24
N ILE A 13 8.33 16.85 -2.27
CA ILE A 13 7.68 16.02 -1.25
C ILE A 13 6.70 16.87 -0.43
N ASP A 14 7.12 18.02 0.08
CA ASP A 14 6.30 18.92 0.89
C ASP A 14 5.10 19.45 0.11
N PHE A 15 5.32 19.86 -1.14
CA PHE A 15 4.24 20.31 -2.00
C PHE A 15 3.21 19.21 -2.23
N TRP A 16 3.67 17.99 -2.51
CA TRP A 16 2.80 16.84 -2.76
C TRP A 16 2.04 16.44 -1.48
N LEU A 17 2.72 16.30 -0.35
CA LEU A 17 2.11 15.96 0.94
C LEU A 17 1.09 17.03 1.35
N GLY A 18 1.42 18.32 1.22
CA GLY A 18 0.50 19.41 1.53
C GLY A 18 -0.79 19.39 0.69
N ALA A 19 -0.71 18.93 -0.56
CA ALA A 19 -1.85 18.85 -1.47
C ALA A 19 -2.66 17.55 -1.32
N HIS A 20 -2.00 16.42 -1.07
CA HIS A 20 -2.59 15.09 -1.17
C HIS A 20 -2.71 14.38 0.19
N ALA A 21 -1.72 14.53 1.07
CA ALA A 21 -1.67 13.85 2.37
C ALA A 21 -1.39 14.84 3.53
N PRO A 22 -2.30 15.81 3.78
CA PRO A 22 -2.07 16.88 4.75
C PRO A 22 -1.93 16.39 6.21
N ALA A 23 -2.50 15.23 6.55
CA ALA A 23 -2.31 14.65 7.88
C ALA A 23 -0.88 14.12 8.05
N THR A 24 -0.32 13.48 7.03
CA THR A 24 1.10 13.07 7.01
C THR A 24 2.04 14.26 6.94
N PHE A 25 1.69 15.31 6.18
CA PHE A 25 2.48 16.54 6.15
C PHE A 25 2.64 17.17 7.54
N ALA A 26 1.60 17.12 8.37
CA ALA A 26 1.61 17.68 9.72
C ALA A 26 2.52 16.92 10.71
N MET A 27 2.95 15.70 10.37
CA MET A 27 3.87 14.89 11.18
C MET A 27 5.34 15.32 11.03
N LEU A 28 5.68 16.06 9.97
CA LEU A 28 7.04 16.54 9.73
C LEU A 28 7.41 17.61 10.75
N HIS A 29 8.57 17.45 11.40
CA HIS A 29 9.04 18.41 12.38
C HIS A 29 9.55 19.70 11.72
N PRO A 30 9.61 20.82 12.47
CA PRO A 30 10.31 22.02 12.04
C PRO A 30 11.81 21.77 11.74
N PRO A 31 12.47 22.68 11.00
CA PRO A 31 13.92 22.65 10.77
C PRO A 31 14.78 22.50 12.03
N ALA A 32 15.83 21.70 11.93
CA ALA A 32 16.85 21.59 12.96
C ALA A 32 17.72 22.87 13.02
N PRO A 33 18.00 23.41 14.22
CA PRO A 33 18.95 24.51 14.38
C PRO A 33 20.36 24.14 13.88
N GLU A 34 21.04 25.08 13.20
CA GLU A 34 22.37 24.81 12.64
C GLU A 34 23.42 24.46 13.71
N ASP A 35 23.30 25.05 14.90
CA ASP A 35 24.16 24.80 16.03
C ASP A 35 23.95 23.41 16.63
N GLU A 36 22.72 22.89 16.60
CA GLU A 36 22.43 21.51 17.02
C GLU A 36 23.01 20.49 16.04
N ILE A 37 22.84 20.69 14.72
CA ILE A 37 23.47 19.83 13.69
C ILE A 37 25.00 19.82 13.87
N ALA A 38 25.61 20.98 14.15
CA ALA A 38 27.05 21.09 14.41
C ALA A 38 27.45 20.45 15.75
N ALA A 39 26.57 20.44 16.75
CA ALA A 39 26.82 19.79 18.03
C ALA A 39 26.77 18.26 17.90
N VAL A 40 25.77 17.70 17.22
CA VAL A 40 25.66 16.26 16.93
C VAL A 40 26.89 15.75 16.18
N GLN A 41 27.29 16.42 15.09
CA GLN A 41 28.49 16.05 14.33
C GLN A 41 29.75 15.98 15.21
N ARG A 42 29.91 16.94 16.14
CA ARG A 42 31.02 16.94 17.10
C ARG A 42 30.93 15.81 18.12
N ARG A 43 29.75 15.56 18.70
CA ARG A 43 29.55 14.48 19.68
C ARG A 43 29.77 13.11 19.05
N MET A 44 29.31 12.92 17.82
CA MET A 44 29.49 11.69 17.06
C MET A 44 30.88 11.58 16.41
N GLY A 45 31.67 12.64 16.34
CA GLY A 45 32.98 12.64 15.66
C GLY A 45 32.90 12.38 14.14
N VAL A 46 31.77 12.72 13.51
CA VAL A 46 31.52 12.52 12.07
C VAL A 46 31.14 13.82 11.40
N THR A 47 31.50 13.99 10.12
CA THR A 47 30.98 15.07 9.28
C THR A 47 29.82 14.53 8.47
N PHE A 48 28.65 15.16 8.58
CA PHE A 48 27.47 14.74 7.83
C PHE A 48 27.61 15.12 6.35
N PRO A 49 27.15 14.25 5.43
CA PRO A 49 27.02 14.60 4.03
C PRO A 49 26.13 15.85 3.86
N PRO A 50 26.42 16.71 2.86
CA PRO A 50 25.63 17.93 2.64
C PRO A 50 24.12 17.71 2.54
N ASP A 51 23.69 16.58 1.98
CA ASP A 51 22.29 16.19 1.76
C ASP A 51 21.58 15.86 3.07
N LEU A 52 22.29 15.24 4.02
CA LEU A 52 21.77 14.98 5.36
C LEU A 52 21.63 16.29 6.13
N VAL A 53 22.60 17.19 6.01
CA VAL A 53 22.50 18.54 6.60
C VAL A 53 21.32 19.32 5.99
N ALA A 54 21.13 19.26 4.68
CA ALA A 54 20.00 19.89 3.99
C ALA A 54 18.65 19.31 4.44
N THR A 55 18.56 17.98 4.58
CA THR A 55 17.37 17.29 5.08
C THR A 55 17.03 17.74 6.51
N LEU A 56 17.99 17.73 7.43
CA LEU A 56 17.78 18.17 8.81
C LEU A 56 17.40 19.66 8.91
N ARG A 57 17.95 20.51 8.04
CA ARG A 57 17.57 21.92 7.92
C ARG A 57 16.18 22.14 7.32
N ARG A 58 15.60 21.11 6.69
CA ARG A 58 14.22 21.15 6.23
C ARG A 58 13.28 20.62 7.32
N HIS A 59 13.57 19.43 7.83
CA HIS A 59 12.79 18.73 8.85
C HIS A 59 13.72 18.03 9.83
N ASP A 60 13.60 18.35 11.12
CA ASP A 60 14.31 17.67 12.21
C ASP A 60 13.63 16.34 12.57
N GLY A 61 13.47 15.46 11.59
CA GLY A 61 12.71 14.22 11.70
C GLY A 61 11.21 14.41 11.55
N ALA A 62 10.46 13.41 12.02
CA ALA A 62 9.01 13.40 12.02
C ALA A 62 8.47 12.58 13.20
N ASP A 63 7.16 12.64 13.42
CA ASP A 63 6.47 11.76 14.37
C ASP A 63 6.63 10.27 13.97
N GLU A 64 6.44 9.37 14.94
CA GLU A 64 6.68 7.92 14.77
C GLU A 64 5.86 7.24 13.67
N ASP A 65 4.70 7.79 13.34
CA ASP A 65 3.80 7.30 12.29
C ASP A 65 4.19 7.78 10.88
N PHE A 66 5.14 8.72 10.75
CA PHE A 66 5.66 9.11 9.44
C PHE A 66 6.66 8.08 8.96
N LEU A 67 6.33 7.37 7.88
CA LEU A 67 7.16 6.32 7.32
C LEU A 67 7.70 6.70 5.93
N LEU A 68 8.97 6.36 5.70
CA LEU A 68 9.55 6.30 4.35
C LEU A 68 9.11 5.01 3.63
N PRO A 69 9.32 4.88 2.31
CA PRO A 69 8.91 3.68 1.55
C PRO A 69 9.47 2.36 2.06
N THR A 70 10.57 2.39 2.80
CA THR A 70 11.19 1.22 3.43
C THR A 70 10.65 0.94 4.84
N HIS A 71 9.54 1.58 5.21
CA HIS A 71 8.86 1.48 6.51
C HIS A 71 9.68 1.96 7.72
N ASP A 72 10.71 2.77 7.48
CA ASP A 72 11.49 3.41 8.53
C ASP A 72 10.95 4.79 8.86
N GLY A 73 10.93 5.14 10.13
CA GLY A 73 10.64 6.49 10.60
C GLY A 73 11.80 7.44 10.35
N LEU A 74 11.50 8.67 9.90
CA LEU A 74 12.51 9.69 9.60
C LEU A 74 13.12 10.26 10.89
N LEU A 75 14.45 10.13 11.04
CA LEU A 75 15.15 10.58 12.24
C LEU A 75 15.54 12.06 12.15
N GLY A 76 15.32 12.78 13.24
CA GLY A 76 15.93 14.08 13.49
C GLY A 76 17.35 13.95 14.03
N THR A 77 17.98 15.07 14.30
CA THR A 77 19.31 15.22 14.91
C THR A 77 19.53 14.29 16.11
N HIS A 78 18.60 14.28 17.06
CA HIS A 78 18.67 13.41 18.24
C HIS A 78 18.59 11.92 17.89
N GLY A 79 17.67 11.54 17.00
CA GLY A 79 17.51 10.16 16.58
C GLY A 79 18.73 9.63 15.82
N CYS A 80 19.31 10.44 14.94
CA CYS A 80 20.56 10.12 14.24
C CYS A 80 21.70 9.82 15.23
N GLU A 81 21.83 10.63 16.29
CA GLU A 81 22.83 10.44 17.33
C GLU A 81 22.57 9.18 18.17
N GLU A 82 21.34 9.04 18.69
CA GLU A 82 20.94 7.95 19.58
C GLU A 82 21.09 6.60 18.88
N ARG A 83 20.50 6.44 17.70
CA ARG A 83 20.46 5.17 16.98
C ARG A 83 21.85 4.74 16.49
N SER A 84 22.60 5.69 15.93
CA SER A 84 23.98 5.42 15.51
C SER A 84 24.90 5.15 16.70
N GLY A 85 24.68 5.84 17.83
CA GLY A 85 25.42 5.64 19.07
C GLY A 85 25.16 4.27 19.70
N PHE A 86 23.90 3.83 19.68
CA PHE A 86 23.51 2.48 20.12
C PHE A 86 24.25 1.40 19.33
N LEU A 87 24.25 1.48 18.00
CA LEU A 87 24.94 0.51 17.14
C LEU A 87 26.46 0.50 17.37
N ARG A 88 27.08 1.68 17.55
CA ARG A 88 28.51 1.77 17.92
C ARG A 88 28.80 1.12 19.27
N GLY A 89 27.96 1.37 20.27
CA GLY A 89 28.12 0.81 21.61
C GLY A 89 28.03 -0.72 21.61
N MET A 90 27.11 -1.28 20.83
CA MET A 90 26.92 -2.72 20.72
C MET A 90 28.15 -3.45 20.14
N LEU A 91 28.91 -2.80 19.24
CA LEU A 91 30.07 -3.41 18.59
C LEU A 91 31.38 -3.19 19.32
N ALA A 92 31.50 -2.11 20.10
CA ALA A 92 32.65 -1.88 20.97
C ALA A 92 32.86 -3.00 22.00
N GLU A 93 31.83 -3.80 22.28
CA GLU A 93 31.92 -4.99 23.15
C GLU A 93 32.27 -6.29 22.41
N VAL A 94 32.23 -6.29 21.07
CA VAL A 94 32.21 -7.51 20.24
C VAL A 94 33.35 -7.58 19.21
N LEU A 95 33.81 -6.45 18.65
CA LEU A 95 34.85 -6.41 17.61
C LEU A 95 36.21 -5.95 18.16
N ASP A 96 37.29 -6.57 17.67
CA ASP A 96 38.66 -6.04 17.84
C ASP A 96 38.90 -4.92 16.79
N GLU A 97 39.77 -3.94 17.09
CA GLU A 97 40.03 -2.74 16.27
C GLU A 97 40.34 -3.03 14.78
N ASP A 98 40.89 -4.21 14.45
CA ASP A 98 41.26 -4.61 13.08
C ASP A 98 40.04 -5.00 12.20
N GLU A 99 38.89 -5.36 12.78
CA GLU A 99 37.65 -5.67 12.03
C GLU A 99 36.81 -4.41 11.73
N GLU A 100 37.07 -3.30 12.44
CA GLU A 100 36.34 -2.03 12.28
C GLU A 100 36.68 -1.29 10.98
N GLU A 101 37.86 -1.48 10.40
CA GLU A 101 38.31 -0.79 9.19
C GLU A 101 37.94 -1.51 7.88
N ASN A 102 37.28 -2.67 7.96
CA ASN A 102 36.96 -3.49 6.79
C ASN A 102 35.68 -3.03 6.07
N ASP A 103 35.70 -3.05 4.73
CA ASP A 103 34.55 -2.65 3.88
C ASP A 103 33.32 -3.58 4.02
N GLY A 104 33.45 -4.72 4.70
CA GLY A 104 32.36 -5.67 5.03
C GLY A 104 31.92 -5.66 6.50
N ALA A 105 32.18 -4.58 7.25
CA ALA A 105 31.83 -4.48 8.66
C ALA A 105 30.31 -4.51 8.90
N TYR A 106 29.90 -5.26 9.92
CA TYR A 106 28.51 -5.31 10.38
C TYR A 106 27.95 -3.88 10.62
N TRP A 107 28.77 -3.00 11.21
CA TRP A 107 28.55 -1.55 11.24
C TRP A 107 29.86 -0.80 11.48
N HIS A 108 29.99 0.41 10.91
CA HIS A 108 31.19 1.24 10.99
C HIS A 108 30.90 2.52 11.81
N HIS A 109 31.88 2.99 12.60
CA HIS A 109 31.71 4.19 13.47
C HIS A 109 31.44 5.50 12.70
N ARG A 110 31.58 5.52 11.37
CA ARG A 110 31.21 6.66 10.51
C ARG A 110 29.94 6.45 9.72
N PHE A 111 29.23 5.37 9.96
CA PHE A 111 27.87 5.23 9.47
C PHE A 111 26.94 6.02 10.39
N VAL A 112 25.91 6.60 9.78
CA VAL A 112 24.89 7.39 10.47
C VAL A 112 23.54 6.95 9.96
N GLN A 113 22.69 6.45 10.85
CA GLN A 113 21.29 6.20 10.52
C GLN A 113 20.55 7.52 10.41
N PHE A 114 19.75 7.68 9.36
CA PHE A 114 18.84 8.81 9.16
C PHE A 114 17.37 8.39 9.14
N ALA A 115 17.10 7.09 9.13
CA ALA A 115 15.79 6.52 9.35
C ALA A 115 15.92 5.20 10.11
N SER A 116 14.97 4.86 10.97
CA SER A 116 14.99 3.59 11.72
C SER A 116 13.65 2.86 11.69
N TYR A 117 13.70 1.53 11.67
CA TYR A 117 12.55 0.70 11.91
C TYR A 117 12.19 0.71 13.41
N ALA A 118 10.90 0.73 13.74
CA ALA A 118 10.46 0.93 15.13
C ALA A 118 10.73 -0.28 16.05
N ILE A 119 10.83 -1.49 15.48
CA ILE A 119 10.85 -2.75 16.23
C ILE A 119 12.28 -3.28 16.45
N THR A 120 13.11 -3.24 15.41
CA THR A 120 14.49 -3.75 15.41
C THR A 120 15.48 -2.58 15.35
N ALA A 121 16.78 -2.89 15.33
CA ALA A 121 17.81 -1.87 15.14
C ALA A 121 18.02 -1.49 13.65
N ASP A 122 17.20 -2.04 12.75
CA ASP A 122 17.28 -1.80 11.31
C ASP A 122 17.05 -0.33 10.98
N GLY A 123 17.62 0.10 9.86
CA GLY A 123 17.41 1.47 9.41
C GLY A 123 18.21 1.87 8.18
N LEU A 124 17.78 2.96 7.56
CA LEU A 124 18.51 3.56 6.46
C LEU A 124 19.71 4.35 6.97
N THR A 125 20.81 4.19 6.26
CA THR A 125 22.13 4.63 6.72
C THR A 125 22.83 5.43 5.62
N VAL A 126 23.58 6.46 5.99
CA VAL A 126 24.51 7.14 5.09
C VAL A 126 25.96 6.85 5.46
N ASP A 127 26.80 6.64 4.45
CA ASP A 127 28.24 6.49 4.64
C ASP A 127 28.90 7.86 4.84
N CYS A 128 29.43 8.14 6.03
CA CYS A 128 30.20 9.38 6.31
C CYS A 128 31.72 9.17 6.29
N ARG A 129 32.21 8.04 5.75
CA ARG A 129 33.64 7.82 5.55
C ARG A 129 34.17 8.75 4.45
N PRO A 130 35.32 9.42 4.65
CA PRO A 130 35.94 10.21 3.59
C PRO A 130 36.31 9.30 2.42
N GLY A 131 35.84 9.62 1.22
CA GLY A 131 36.15 8.82 0.04
C GLY A 131 35.05 8.86 -1.01
N ALA A 132 35.10 7.89 -1.92
CA ALA A 132 34.16 7.80 -3.05
C ALA A 132 32.73 7.43 -2.64
N SER A 133 32.57 6.76 -1.50
CA SER A 133 31.26 6.38 -0.94
C SER A 133 30.62 7.46 -0.06
N PHE A 134 31.31 8.57 0.20
CA PHE A 134 30.81 9.62 1.10
C PHE A 134 29.43 10.14 0.65
N GLY A 135 28.43 9.93 1.49
CA GLY A 135 27.03 10.28 1.25
C GLY A 135 26.17 9.16 0.66
N ALA A 136 26.74 8.03 0.25
CA ALA A 136 25.99 6.91 -0.29
C ALA A 136 24.97 6.38 0.73
N VAL A 137 23.79 6.01 0.24
CA VAL A 137 22.70 5.45 1.06
C VAL A 137 22.77 3.93 1.02
N GLY A 138 22.75 3.37 2.22
CA GLY A 138 22.66 1.95 2.48
C GLY A 138 21.54 1.65 3.47
N ARG A 139 21.51 0.41 3.94
CA ARG A 139 20.60 -0.05 4.97
C ARG A 139 21.35 -0.98 5.91
N PHE A 140 21.13 -0.78 7.20
CA PHE A 140 21.55 -1.71 8.23
C PHE A 140 20.40 -2.68 8.54
N PHE A 141 20.75 -3.96 8.62
CA PHE A 141 19.90 -5.05 9.09
C PHE A 141 20.55 -5.72 10.29
N ASP A 142 19.80 -5.93 11.36
CA ASP A 142 20.34 -6.52 12.59
C ASP A 142 20.88 -7.95 12.39
N GLU A 143 20.41 -8.70 11.38
CA GLU A 143 20.89 -10.05 11.14
C GLU A 143 22.11 -10.12 10.22
N SER A 144 22.31 -9.11 9.37
CA SER A 144 23.28 -9.19 8.26
C SER A 144 24.26 -8.02 8.16
N GLY A 145 24.07 -6.98 8.96
CA GLY A 145 24.93 -5.80 8.97
C GLY A 145 24.52 -4.75 7.95
N THR A 146 25.47 -3.93 7.51
CA THR A 146 25.21 -2.78 6.64
C THR A 146 25.53 -3.11 5.17
N ASP A 147 24.56 -2.93 4.29
CA ASP A 147 24.75 -3.00 2.83
C ASP A 147 24.49 -1.64 2.17
N PHE A 148 25.27 -1.32 1.14
CA PHE A 148 25.15 -0.07 0.37
C PHE A 148 24.74 -0.35 -1.07
N GLY A 149 24.03 0.60 -1.67
CA GLY A 149 23.55 0.47 -3.05
C GLY A 149 22.12 0.95 -3.27
N HIS A 150 21.42 1.36 -2.19
CA HIS A 150 20.08 1.91 -2.27
C HIS A 150 20.03 3.23 -3.05
N ALA A 151 20.99 4.13 -2.86
CA ALA A 151 21.14 5.33 -3.67
C ALA A 151 22.56 5.89 -3.57
N PRO A 152 23.05 6.62 -4.60
CA PRO A 152 24.38 7.24 -4.56
C PRO A 152 24.47 8.43 -3.58
N SER A 153 23.34 9.03 -3.21
CA SER A 153 23.27 10.05 -2.15
C SER A 153 21.87 10.13 -1.54
N LEU A 154 21.72 10.77 -0.37
CA LEU A 154 20.41 11.00 0.23
C LEU A 154 19.52 11.88 -0.65
N GLY A 155 20.07 12.88 -1.35
CA GLY A 155 19.33 13.66 -2.33
C GLY A 155 18.78 12.82 -3.49
N ALA A 156 19.53 11.81 -3.95
CA ALA A 156 19.04 10.86 -4.96
C ALA A 156 17.93 9.95 -4.41
N TYR A 157 18.10 9.42 -3.20
CA TYR A 157 17.08 8.61 -2.52
C TYR A 157 15.76 9.40 -2.36
N LEU A 158 15.82 10.63 -1.84
CA LEU A 158 14.65 11.49 -1.69
C LEU A 158 14.06 11.89 -3.05
N GLY A 159 14.88 12.04 -4.08
CA GLY A 159 14.43 12.22 -5.46
C GLY A 159 13.57 11.05 -5.95
N ASP A 160 13.97 9.81 -5.65
CA ASP A 160 13.19 8.61 -5.97
C ASP A 160 11.88 8.55 -5.17
N VAL A 161 11.88 9.01 -3.90
CA VAL A 161 10.66 9.15 -3.09
C VAL A 161 9.71 10.15 -3.75
N ALA A 162 10.20 11.33 -4.12
CA ALA A 162 9.40 12.36 -4.80
C ALA A 162 8.84 11.85 -6.14
N ASP A 163 9.65 11.16 -6.94
CA ASP A 163 9.22 10.56 -8.21
C ASP A 163 8.11 9.52 -8.01
N SER A 164 8.22 8.70 -6.97
CA SER A 164 7.21 7.71 -6.60
C SER A 164 5.88 8.37 -6.22
N LEU A 165 5.91 9.39 -5.34
CA LEU A 165 4.74 10.15 -4.91
C LEU A 165 4.02 10.85 -6.08
N GLU A 166 4.77 11.60 -6.88
CA GLU A 166 4.21 12.40 -7.97
C GLU A 166 3.61 11.54 -9.10
N ARG A 167 4.19 10.38 -9.36
CA ARG A 167 3.76 9.50 -10.45
C ARG A 167 2.79 8.41 -10.00
N GLY A 168 2.64 8.19 -8.70
CA GLY A 168 1.90 7.04 -8.17
C GLY A 168 2.49 5.72 -8.61
N LEU A 169 3.83 5.61 -8.59
CA LEU A 169 4.58 4.42 -9.03
C LEU A 169 5.31 3.77 -7.86
N PRO A 170 5.67 2.47 -7.95
CA PRO A 170 6.48 1.82 -6.92
C PRO A 170 7.79 2.55 -6.69
N PHE A 171 8.15 2.70 -5.42
CA PHE A 171 9.44 3.23 -5.01
C PHE A 171 10.57 2.36 -5.59
N GLN A 172 11.48 2.98 -6.34
CA GLN A 172 12.62 2.34 -7.03
C GLN A 172 12.24 1.10 -7.88
N GLY A 173 11.01 1.03 -8.39
CA GLY A 173 10.53 -0.12 -9.15
C GLY A 173 10.36 -1.41 -8.33
N GLY A 174 10.34 -1.30 -7.00
CA GLY A 174 10.05 -2.37 -6.06
C GLY A 174 8.55 -2.66 -5.94
N TRP A 175 8.13 -3.05 -4.74
CA TRP A 175 6.75 -3.50 -4.46
C TRP A 175 5.93 -2.51 -3.65
N THR A 176 6.57 -1.47 -3.10
CA THR A 176 5.92 -0.53 -2.20
C THR A 176 5.49 0.73 -2.92
N TRP A 177 4.21 1.10 -2.79
CA TRP A 177 3.59 2.23 -3.47
C TRP A 177 3.07 3.27 -2.49
N PRO A 178 2.94 4.53 -2.94
CA PRO A 178 2.25 5.54 -2.16
C PRO A 178 0.74 5.42 -2.33
N VAL A 179 0.04 5.16 -1.23
CA VAL A 179 -1.43 5.14 -1.16
C VAL A 179 -1.87 6.24 -0.21
N VAL A 180 -2.92 6.99 -0.57
CA VAL A 180 -3.46 8.05 0.29
C VAL A 180 -4.89 7.71 0.68
N SER A 181 -5.14 7.63 1.99
CA SER A 181 -6.48 7.48 2.57
C SER A 181 -6.71 8.55 3.63
N ASP A 182 -7.83 9.27 3.53
CA ASP A 182 -8.23 10.31 4.49
C ASP A 182 -7.13 11.35 4.82
N GLY A 183 -6.30 11.67 3.83
CA GLY A 183 -5.20 12.62 3.96
C GLY A 183 -3.95 12.06 4.64
N VAL A 184 -3.88 10.76 4.89
CA VAL A 184 -2.71 10.03 5.37
C VAL A 184 -2.08 9.26 4.21
N LEU A 185 -0.77 9.43 4.02
CA LEU A 185 0.05 8.62 3.13
C LEU A 185 0.45 7.33 3.85
N GLU A 186 0.19 6.21 3.20
CA GLU A 186 0.64 4.88 3.58
C GLU A 186 1.52 4.32 2.45
N TRP A 187 2.60 3.66 2.82
CA TRP A 187 3.46 2.92 1.88
C TRP A 187 3.02 1.46 1.90
N ASP A 188 2.14 1.08 0.99
CA ASP A 188 1.56 -0.27 0.95
C ASP A 188 2.26 -1.13 -0.10
N ASP A 189 2.33 -2.43 0.13
CA ASP A 189 2.67 -3.42 -0.89
C ASP A 189 1.47 -3.62 -1.84
N SER A 190 0.97 -2.52 -2.40
CA SER A 190 -0.20 -2.55 -3.27
C SER A 190 0.19 -3.09 -4.64
N GLU A 191 -0.61 -4.04 -5.08
CA GLU A 191 -0.36 -4.82 -6.28
C GLU A 191 -0.72 -4.04 -7.55
N ARG A 192 0.09 -4.25 -8.61
CA ARG A 192 -0.13 -3.66 -9.92
C ARG A 192 -1.50 -4.00 -10.51
N ALA A 193 -2.30 -2.97 -10.79
CA ALA A 193 -3.40 -3.11 -11.74
C ALA A 193 -2.83 -3.34 -13.15
N HIS A 194 -3.27 -4.41 -13.80
CA HIS A 194 -2.82 -4.82 -15.13
C HIS A 194 -3.97 -4.76 -16.16
N PRO A 195 -4.47 -3.56 -16.51
CA PRO A 195 -5.54 -3.41 -17.50
C PRO A 195 -5.14 -3.91 -18.89
N GLU A 196 -3.83 -4.03 -19.14
CA GLU A 196 -3.26 -4.57 -20.38
C GLU A 196 -3.32 -6.10 -20.48
N TRP A 197 -3.59 -6.82 -19.39
CA TRP A 197 -3.61 -8.29 -19.38
C TRP A 197 -4.88 -8.89 -19.95
N GLY A 198 -4.73 -10.05 -20.57
CA GLY A 198 -5.78 -10.77 -21.27
C GLY A 198 -5.85 -10.40 -22.76
N ASP A 199 -6.03 -11.41 -23.59
CA ASP A 199 -6.23 -11.25 -25.03
C ASP A 199 -7.67 -11.66 -25.38
N PRO A 200 -8.46 -10.77 -26.01
CA PRO A 200 -9.83 -11.10 -26.44
C PRO A 200 -9.90 -12.24 -27.46
N SER A 201 -8.78 -12.56 -28.11
CA SER A 201 -8.66 -13.68 -29.06
C SER A 201 -8.31 -15.03 -28.41
N ASP A 202 -7.96 -15.04 -27.12
CA ASP A 202 -7.69 -16.29 -26.40
C ASP A 202 -8.93 -17.17 -26.39
N PRO A 203 -8.87 -18.44 -26.85
CA PRO A 203 -9.99 -19.35 -26.68
C PRO A 203 -10.17 -19.70 -25.19
N PRO A 204 -11.40 -20.03 -24.73
CA PRO A 204 -11.59 -20.57 -23.40
C PRO A 204 -10.84 -21.90 -23.27
N PRO A 205 -10.31 -22.21 -22.08
CA PRO A 205 -9.51 -23.41 -21.89
C PRO A 205 -10.39 -24.66 -21.97
N SER A 206 -9.78 -25.83 -22.20
CA SER A 206 -10.51 -27.09 -22.31
C SER A 206 -11.25 -27.42 -20.99
N PRO A 207 -12.50 -27.92 -21.04
CA PRO A 207 -13.19 -28.43 -19.86
C PRO A 207 -12.43 -29.53 -19.11
N ASP A 208 -11.60 -30.28 -19.84
CA ASP A 208 -10.82 -31.41 -19.33
C ASP A 208 -9.43 -31.00 -18.79
N ASP A 209 -9.09 -29.71 -18.77
CA ASP A 209 -7.83 -29.23 -18.19
C ASP A 209 -7.85 -29.38 -16.65
N ALA A 210 -7.25 -30.47 -16.19
CA ALA A 210 -7.14 -30.81 -14.76
C ALA A 210 -6.26 -29.84 -13.96
N SER A 211 -5.46 -28.98 -14.61
CA SER A 211 -4.62 -27.99 -13.93
C SER A 211 -5.41 -26.76 -13.48
N LEU A 212 -6.66 -26.60 -13.92
CA LEU A 212 -7.49 -25.45 -13.58
C LEU A 212 -8.07 -25.60 -12.16
N PRO A 213 -7.80 -24.67 -11.22
CA PRO A 213 -8.36 -24.73 -9.88
C PRO A 213 -9.89 -24.63 -9.93
N PRO A 214 -10.64 -25.32 -9.04
CA PRO A 214 -12.10 -25.21 -9.02
C PRO A 214 -12.55 -23.82 -8.53
N LEU A 215 -13.69 -23.35 -9.01
CA LEU A 215 -14.37 -22.19 -8.41
C LEU A 215 -14.99 -22.61 -7.07
N PRO A 216 -15.08 -21.70 -6.08
CA PRO A 216 -15.75 -22.00 -4.82
C PRO A 216 -17.21 -22.39 -5.09
N PRO A 217 -17.73 -23.42 -4.40
CA PRO A 217 -19.10 -23.85 -4.59
C PRO A 217 -20.07 -22.79 -4.08
N ARG A 218 -21.21 -22.65 -4.76
CA ARG A 218 -22.24 -21.70 -4.35
C ARG A 218 -22.67 -22.01 -2.90
N GLY A 219 -22.59 -21.00 -2.03
CA GLY A 219 -23.00 -21.11 -0.63
C GLY A 219 -21.92 -21.54 0.35
N SER A 220 -20.65 -21.74 -0.08
CA SER A 220 -19.53 -21.90 0.86
C SER A 220 -19.13 -20.62 1.58
N GLU A 221 -19.70 -19.49 1.19
CA GLU A 221 -19.20 -18.18 1.59
C GLU A 221 -19.69 -17.84 2.99
N GLU A 222 -18.75 -17.46 3.87
CA GLU A 222 -19.13 -16.95 5.18
C GLU A 222 -20.08 -15.75 5.04
N PRO A 223 -21.01 -15.57 6.01
CA PRO A 223 -21.81 -14.36 6.08
C PRO A 223 -20.92 -13.11 6.04
N LEU A 224 -21.35 -12.09 5.28
CA LEU A 224 -20.79 -10.75 5.44
C LEU A 224 -21.04 -10.31 6.90
N ARG A 225 -20.15 -9.50 7.46
CA ARG A 225 -20.24 -9.00 8.85
C ARG A 225 -20.11 -7.49 8.84
N ALA A 226 -20.79 -6.82 9.78
CA ALA A 226 -20.78 -5.36 9.93
C ALA A 226 -19.36 -4.76 10.00
N VAL A 227 -18.40 -5.46 10.61
CA VAL A 227 -17.01 -4.97 10.72
C VAL A 227 -16.35 -4.71 9.36
N HIS A 228 -16.69 -5.46 8.32
CA HIS A 228 -16.16 -5.25 6.98
C HIS A 228 -16.82 -4.06 6.28
N VAL A 229 -18.10 -3.82 6.56
CA VAL A 229 -18.86 -2.68 6.01
C VAL A 229 -18.42 -1.38 6.69
N ARG A 230 -18.12 -1.43 7.99
CA ARG A 230 -17.63 -0.29 8.78
C ARG A 230 -16.36 0.33 8.22
N LYS A 231 -15.48 -0.46 7.60
CA LYS A 231 -14.24 0.05 6.97
C LYS A 231 -14.49 1.07 5.85
N LEU A 232 -15.71 1.13 5.31
CA LEU A 232 -16.08 2.09 4.26
C LEU A 232 -16.59 3.44 4.83
N GLY A 233 -16.57 3.64 6.15
CA GLY A 233 -17.01 4.88 6.80
C GLY A 233 -18.48 5.21 6.53
N ASP A 234 -18.73 6.47 6.17
CA ASP A 234 -20.03 7.01 5.73
C ASP A 234 -20.65 6.28 4.52
N LEU A 235 -19.84 5.84 3.55
CA LEU A 235 -20.30 4.99 2.43
C LEU A 235 -20.73 3.61 2.94
N GLY A 236 -20.10 3.12 3.99
CA GLY A 236 -20.51 1.90 4.69
C GLY A 236 -21.93 2.01 5.25
N ALA A 237 -22.29 3.15 5.83
CA ALA A 237 -23.67 3.40 6.29
C ALA A 237 -24.67 3.39 5.13
N LEU A 238 -24.31 3.98 3.98
CA LEU A 238 -25.14 3.93 2.77
C LEU A 238 -25.30 2.48 2.26
N VAL A 239 -24.21 1.72 2.15
CA VAL A 239 -24.25 0.31 1.74
C VAL A 239 -25.11 -0.53 2.69
N ALA A 240 -25.08 -0.22 3.98
CA ALA A 240 -25.85 -0.95 4.99
C ALA A 240 -27.36 -0.65 4.97
N THR A 241 -27.77 0.54 4.52
CA THR A 241 -29.16 1.04 4.64
C THR A 241 -29.90 1.14 3.32
N LEU A 242 -29.19 1.28 2.20
CA LEU A 242 -29.81 1.38 0.88
C LEU A 242 -30.49 0.05 0.49
N PRO A 243 -31.54 0.11 -0.36
CA PRO A 243 -32.21 -1.09 -0.84
C PRO A 243 -31.21 -2.05 -1.51
N ARG A 244 -31.33 -3.36 -1.25
CA ARG A 244 -30.48 -4.40 -1.87
C ARG A 244 -30.34 -4.25 -3.37
N ARG A 245 -31.39 -3.82 -4.07
CA ARG A 245 -31.37 -3.59 -5.53
C ARG A 245 -30.40 -2.46 -5.91
N THR A 246 -30.39 -1.36 -5.15
CA THR A 246 -29.45 -0.25 -5.35
C THR A 246 -28.02 -0.72 -5.13
N VAL A 247 -27.78 -1.47 -4.04
CA VAL A 247 -26.47 -2.06 -3.75
C VAL A 247 -26.03 -3.05 -4.84
N ALA A 248 -26.95 -3.86 -5.38
CA ALA A 248 -26.65 -4.77 -6.49
C ALA A 248 -26.27 -4.04 -7.78
N THR A 249 -26.97 -2.94 -8.11
CA THR A 249 -26.60 -2.10 -9.26
C THR A 249 -25.24 -1.45 -9.05
N ALA A 250 -24.95 -0.93 -7.87
CA ALA A 250 -23.64 -0.39 -7.55
C ALA A 250 -22.55 -1.47 -7.63
N ALA A 251 -22.82 -2.68 -7.13
CA ALA A 251 -21.90 -3.81 -7.19
C ALA A 251 -21.54 -4.20 -8.63
N ALA A 252 -22.52 -4.22 -9.54
CA ALA A 252 -22.27 -4.50 -10.95
C ALA A 252 -21.37 -3.45 -11.60
N ARG A 253 -21.63 -2.16 -11.36
CA ARG A 253 -20.83 -1.06 -11.90
C ARG A 253 -19.42 -1.03 -11.35
N GLN A 254 -19.27 -1.22 -10.05
CA GLN A 254 -17.96 -1.32 -9.40
C GLN A 254 -17.17 -2.54 -9.89
N MET A 255 -17.85 -3.68 -10.09
CA MET A 255 -17.22 -4.87 -10.65
C MET A 255 -16.78 -4.64 -12.10
N ARG A 256 -17.53 -3.89 -12.91
CA ARG A 256 -17.08 -3.50 -14.26
C ARG A 256 -15.80 -2.69 -14.21
N ARG A 257 -15.73 -1.66 -13.37
CA ARG A 257 -14.51 -0.84 -13.20
C ARG A 257 -13.32 -1.71 -12.77
N LEU A 258 -13.51 -2.56 -11.76
CA LEU A 258 -12.46 -3.49 -11.33
C LEU A 258 -12.04 -4.46 -12.43
N ALA A 259 -12.99 -4.92 -13.27
CA ALA A 259 -12.66 -5.79 -14.40
C ALA A 259 -11.87 -5.05 -15.49
N GLU A 260 -12.13 -3.76 -15.71
CA GLU A 260 -11.35 -2.91 -16.62
C GLU A 260 -9.94 -2.66 -16.04
N GLU A 261 -9.83 -2.30 -14.77
CA GLU A 261 -8.58 -2.05 -14.04
C GLU A 261 -7.68 -3.28 -13.96
N SER A 262 -8.26 -4.49 -13.87
CA SER A 262 -7.52 -5.77 -13.79
C SER A 262 -7.33 -6.49 -15.12
N GLY A 263 -7.81 -5.91 -16.24
CA GLY A 263 -7.79 -6.55 -17.56
C GLY A 263 -8.78 -7.71 -17.74
N LEU A 264 -9.50 -8.11 -16.67
CA LEU A 264 -10.49 -9.19 -16.72
C LEU A 264 -11.62 -8.92 -17.74
N ALA A 265 -11.96 -7.66 -17.98
CA ALA A 265 -12.97 -7.23 -18.95
C ALA A 265 -12.55 -7.48 -20.43
N ARG A 266 -11.27 -7.78 -20.70
CA ARG A 266 -10.81 -8.09 -22.06
C ARG A 266 -11.32 -9.44 -22.57
N TYR A 267 -11.67 -10.36 -21.68
CA TYR A 267 -12.21 -11.65 -22.08
C TYR A 267 -13.70 -11.52 -22.48
N PRO A 268 -14.08 -11.97 -23.70
CA PRO A 268 -15.45 -11.80 -24.19
C PRO A 268 -16.52 -12.41 -23.28
N GLU A 269 -16.22 -13.54 -22.63
CA GLU A 269 -17.15 -14.21 -21.73
C GLU A 269 -17.42 -13.39 -20.46
N VAL A 270 -16.40 -12.67 -19.97
CA VAL A 270 -16.53 -11.76 -18.82
C VAL A 270 -17.27 -10.50 -19.22
N ALA A 271 -16.91 -9.87 -20.35
CA ALA A 271 -17.58 -8.67 -20.84
C ALA A 271 -19.10 -8.91 -21.02
N ALA A 272 -19.47 -10.03 -21.65
CA ALA A 272 -20.87 -10.41 -21.83
C ALA A 272 -21.61 -10.66 -20.49
N ALA A 273 -20.92 -11.20 -19.48
CA ALA A 273 -21.48 -11.38 -18.15
C ALA A 273 -21.74 -10.04 -17.47
N LEU A 274 -20.78 -9.09 -17.54
CA LEU A 274 -20.92 -7.75 -16.99
C LEU A 274 -22.05 -6.97 -17.66
N ASP A 275 -22.18 -7.05 -19.00
CA ASP A 275 -23.28 -6.41 -19.75
C ASP A 275 -24.65 -6.95 -19.31
N THR A 276 -24.72 -8.25 -19.00
CA THR A 276 -25.95 -8.88 -18.52
C THR A 276 -26.29 -8.42 -17.09
N LEU A 277 -25.29 -8.30 -16.22
CA LEU A 277 -25.44 -7.82 -14.85
C LEU A 277 -25.85 -6.34 -14.79
N ASP A 278 -25.29 -5.48 -15.63
CA ASP A 278 -25.69 -4.07 -15.74
C ASP A 278 -27.14 -3.91 -16.22
N GLY A 279 -27.59 -4.84 -17.08
CA GLY A 279 -29.00 -4.95 -17.46
C GLY A 279 -29.93 -5.48 -16.35
N GLY A 280 -29.40 -5.77 -15.15
CA GLY A 280 -30.16 -6.28 -14.01
C GLY A 280 -30.60 -7.74 -14.13
N ARG A 281 -29.97 -8.51 -15.03
CA ARG A 281 -30.30 -9.94 -15.25
C ARG A 281 -29.29 -10.84 -14.55
N ALA A 282 -29.76 -11.97 -14.04
CA ALA A 282 -28.89 -12.99 -13.46
C ALA A 282 -28.09 -13.72 -14.54
N VAL A 283 -26.84 -14.06 -14.22
CA VAL A 283 -25.95 -14.84 -15.08
C VAL A 283 -25.67 -16.17 -14.40
N GLY A 284 -25.88 -17.28 -15.11
CA GLY A 284 -25.55 -18.60 -14.59
C GLY A 284 -24.05 -18.87 -14.62
N LEU A 285 -23.48 -19.30 -13.50
CA LEU A 285 -22.08 -19.71 -13.40
C LEU A 285 -21.96 -21.22 -13.22
N THR A 286 -21.38 -21.90 -14.22
CA THR A 286 -21.00 -23.32 -14.14
C THR A 286 -19.49 -23.44 -14.26
N GLY A 287 -18.87 -24.35 -13.50
CA GLY A 287 -17.40 -24.51 -13.49
C GLY A 287 -16.80 -25.05 -14.80
N THR A 288 -17.65 -25.57 -15.69
CA THR A 288 -17.29 -26.15 -16.99
C THR A 288 -17.83 -25.34 -18.18
N GLY A 289 -18.62 -24.30 -17.94
CA GLY A 289 -19.04 -23.37 -18.99
C GLY A 289 -17.91 -22.40 -19.38
N PRO A 290 -18.01 -21.71 -20.53
CA PRO A 290 -16.94 -20.82 -21.02
C PRO A 290 -16.50 -19.77 -20.00
N LEU A 291 -17.44 -19.08 -19.36
CA LEU A 291 -17.15 -18.11 -18.29
C LEU A 291 -16.44 -18.77 -17.10
N GLY A 292 -16.95 -19.89 -16.61
CA GLY A 292 -16.34 -20.57 -15.46
C GLY A 292 -14.92 -21.06 -15.76
N LEU A 293 -14.70 -21.61 -16.94
CA LEU A 293 -13.39 -22.05 -17.42
C LEU A 293 -12.41 -20.88 -17.53
N ARG A 294 -12.84 -19.73 -18.07
CA ARG A 294 -12.03 -18.52 -18.11
C ARG A 294 -11.64 -18.04 -16.72
N LEU A 295 -12.60 -17.94 -15.80
CA LEU A 295 -12.33 -17.49 -14.42
C LEU A 295 -11.36 -18.43 -13.69
N ARG A 296 -11.42 -19.75 -13.94
CA ARG A 296 -10.47 -20.72 -13.37
C ARG A 296 -9.07 -20.55 -13.95
N GLN A 297 -8.95 -20.33 -15.27
CA GLN A 297 -7.68 -20.03 -15.91
C GLN A 297 -7.05 -18.74 -15.36
N VAL A 298 -7.82 -17.65 -15.30
CA VAL A 298 -7.32 -16.37 -14.80
C VAL A 298 -6.86 -16.50 -13.34
N ARG A 299 -7.56 -17.28 -12.51
CA ARG A 299 -7.09 -17.57 -11.14
C ARG A 299 -5.77 -18.31 -11.11
N ARG A 300 -5.57 -19.31 -11.98
CA ARG A 300 -4.30 -20.04 -12.08
C ARG A 300 -3.17 -19.11 -12.48
N GLU A 301 -3.38 -18.28 -13.50
CA GLU A 301 -2.40 -17.29 -13.98
C GLU A 301 -2.08 -16.25 -12.91
N ALA A 302 -3.10 -15.69 -12.28
CA ALA A 302 -2.96 -14.73 -11.18
C ALA A 302 -2.10 -15.31 -10.05
N SER A 303 -2.34 -16.56 -9.64
CA SER A 303 -1.49 -17.23 -8.64
C SER A 303 -0.06 -17.48 -9.13
N ALA A 304 0.13 -17.86 -10.39
CA ALA A 304 1.47 -18.10 -10.95
C ALA A 304 2.30 -16.80 -11.06
N HIS A 305 1.63 -15.67 -11.28
CA HIS A 305 2.25 -14.35 -11.42
C HIS A 305 2.23 -13.51 -10.13
N HIS A 306 1.71 -14.04 -9.02
CA HIS A 306 1.51 -13.29 -7.78
C HIS A 306 0.70 -11.99 -7.99
N ASP A 307 -0.30 -12.04 -8.87
CA ASP A 307 -1.24 -10.93 -9.15
C ASP A 307 -2.51 -11.14 -8.31
N GLY A 308 -2.48 -10.65 -7.07
CA GLY A 308 -3.64 -10.74 -6.19
C GLY A 308 -4.82 -9.91 -6.67
N VAL A 309 -4.64 -8.73 -7.29
CA VAL A 309 -5.72 -7.88 -7.81
C VAL A 309 -6.60 -8.66 -8.78
N ARG A 310 -6.00 -9.30 -9.78
CA ARG A 310 -6.73 -10.09 -10.79
C ARG A 310 -7.35 -11.34 -10.17
N GLY A 311 -6.64 -11.99 -9.23
CA GLY A 311 -7.19 -13.09 -8.44
C GLY A 311 -8.43 -12.69 -7.62
N GLN A 312 -8.38 -11.53 -6.97
CA GLN A 312 -9.47 -10.96 -6.17
C GLN A 312 -10.61 -10.46 -7.05
N ALA A 313 -10.32 -9.88 -8.22
CA ALA A 313 -11.32 -9.46 -9.20
C ALA A 313 -12.17 -10.66 -9.66
N VAL A 314 -11.56 -11.81 -9.94
CA VAL A 314 -12.30 -13.04 -10.22
C VAL A 314 -13.22 -13.40 -9.06
N MET A 315 -12.72 -13.35 -7.83
CA MET A 315 -13.53 -13.68 -6.64
C MET A 315 -14.69 -12.71 -6.42
N CYS A 316 -14.48 -11.41 -6.66
CA CYS A 316 -15.54 -10.40 -6.60
C CYS A 316 -16.64 -10.70 -7.63
N LEU A 317 -16.25 -11.06 -8.86
CA LEU A 317 -17.21 -11.42 -9.90
C LEU A 317 -17.97 -12.69 -9.54
N VAL A 318 -17.30 -13.72 -8.99
CA VAL A 318 -17.96 -14.95 -8.53
C VAL A 318 -18.99 -14.66 -7.43
N LEU A 319 -18.68 -13.78 -6.46
CA LEU A 319 -19.63 -13.35 -5.43
C LEU A 319 -20.87 -12.68 -6.03
N LEU A 320 -20.68 -11.82 -7.03
CA LEU A 320 -21.78 -11.15 -7.70
C LEU A 320 -22.65 -12.13 -8.50
N LEU A 321 -22.01 -13.05 -9.23
CA LEU A 321 -22.69 -14.11 -10.00
C LEU A 321 -23.44 -15.13 -9.11
N THR A 322 -23.07 -15.23 -7.83
CA THR A 322 -23.73 -16.11 -6.86
C THR A 322 -24.82 -15.41 -6.03
N ASP A 323 -25.19 -14.17 -6.41
CA ASP A 323 -26.25 -13.34 -5.82
C ASP A 323 -25.94 -12.81 -4.40
N LEU A 324 -24.67 -12.45 -4.16
CA LEU A 324 -24.19 -11.83 -2.91
C LEU A 324 -23.71 -10.38 -3.13
N PRO A 325 -24.58 -9.44 -3.52
CA PRO A 325 -24.18 -8.10 -3.97
C PRO A 325 -23.50 -7.24 -2.91
N HIS A 326 -23.91 -7.31 -1.63
CA HIS A 326 -23.26 -6.54 -0.56
C HIS A 326 -21.82 -7.01 -0.34
N ARG A 327 -21.60 -8.34 -0.32
CA ARG A 327 -20.27 -8.92 -0.13
C ARG A 327 -19.37 -8.64 -1.34
N ALA A 328 -19.94 -8.76 -2.54
CA ALA A 328 -19.25 -8.37 -3.77
C ALA A 328 -18.84 -6.90 -3.74
N LEU A 329 -19.77 -5.99 -3.44
CA LEU A 329 -19.50 -4.54 -3.40
C LEU A 329 -18.41 -4.18 -2.38
N VAL A 330 -18.51 -4.68 -1.14
CA VAL A 330 -17.54 -4.37 -0.08
C VAL A 330 -16.15 -4.89 -0.46
N ARG A 331 -16.06 -6.10 -1.02
CA ARG A 331 -14.78 -6.66 -1.46
C ARG A 331 -14.23 -5.93 -2.68
N THR A 332 -15.08 -5.56 -3.64
CA THR A 332 -14.67 -4.76 -4.79
C THR A 332 -14.16 -3.40 -4.36
N ALA A 333 -14.83 -2.74 -3.40
CA ALA A 333 -14.37 -1.46 -2.86
C ALA A 333 -13.02 -1.58 -2.15
N ASP A 334 -12.81 -2.63 -1.35
CA ASP A 334 -11.52 -2.93 -0.72
C ASP A 334 -10.40 -3.12 -1.75
N VAL A 335 -10.64 -3.91 -2.80
CA VAL A 335 -9.63 -4.10 -3.87
C VAL A 335 -9.39 -2.79 -4.63
N ARG A 336 -10.44 -2.09 -5.05
CA ARG A 336 -10.33 -0.83 -5.81
C ARG A 336 -9.65 0.27 -5.00
N SER A 337 -9.82 0.29 -3.67
CA SER A 337 -9.16 1.26 -2.79
C SER A 337 -7.64 1.21 -2.85
N ARG A 338 -7.07 0.07 -3.26
CA ARG A 338 -5.62 -0.14 -3.38
C ARG A 338 -5.06 0.17 -4.77
N ILE A 339 -5.92 0.33 -5.78
CA ILE A 339 -5.50 0.45 -7.19
C ILE A 339 -6.10 1.65 -7.94
N SER A 340 -7.07 2.35 -7.38
CA SER A 340 -7.77 3.47 -8.02
C SER A 340 -8.01 4.57 -7.00
N SER A 341 -7.46 5.76 -7.22
CA SER A 341 -7.62 6.91 -6.30
C SER A 341 -9.04 7.51 -6.32
N ASP A 342 -9.81 7.30 -7.40
CA ASP A 342 -11.19 7.76 -7.55
C ASP A 342 -12.24 6.78 -6.99
N TRP A 343 -11.82 5.64 -6.43
CA TRP A 343 -12.70 4.54 -6.03
C TRP A 343 -13.89 5.00 -5.20
N ARG A 344 -13.63 5.89 -4.23
CA ARG A 344 -14.59 6.38 -3.25
C ARG A 344 -15.65 7.28 -3.90
N ALA A 345 -15.21 8.22 -4.75
CA ALA A 345 -16.10 9.09 -5.51
C ALA A 345 -16.95 8.28 -6.51
N ALA A 346 -16.33 7.32 -7.20
CA ALA A 346 -17.03 6.41 -8.11
C ALA A 346 -18.08 5.56 -7.38
N LEU A 347 -17.76 5.00 -6.21
CA LEU A 347 -18.69 4.23 -5.39
C LEU A 347 -19.89 5.09 -4.95
N HIS A 348 -19.64 6.30 -4.47
CA HIS A 348 -20.70 7.22 -4.07
C HIS A 348 -21.65 7.56 -5.23
N ALA A 349 -21.08 7.81 -6.42
CA ALA A 349 -21.85 8.02 -7.64
C ALA A 349 -22.69 6.79 -8.02
N ASP A 350 -22.11 5.58 -7.93
CA ASP A 350 -22.78 4.33 -8.26
C ASP A 350 -23.88 3.96 -7.25
N LEU A 351 -23.79 4.43 -6.01
CA LEU A 351 -24.85 4.36 -5.00
C LEU A 351 -25.98 5.39 -5.22
N GLY A 352 -25.84 6.26 -6.22
CA GLY A 352 -26.85 7.27 -6.60
C GLY A 352 -26.60 8.66 -6.00
N SER A 353 -25.40 8.92 -5.45
CA SER A 353 -25.03 10.20 -4.83
C SER A 353 -26.01 10.71 -3.75
N PRO A 354 -26.54 9.87 -2.84
CA PRO A 354 -27.33 10.38 -1.73
C PRO A 354 -26.46 11.25 -0.82
N PRO A 355 -27.05 12.18 -0.05
CA PRO A 355 -26.31 12.92 0.97
C PRO A 355 -25.55 11.97 1.89
N LEU A 356 -24.27 12.26 2.15
CA LEU A 356 -23.45 11.44 3.03
C LEU A 356 -23.97 11.57 4.48
N PRO A 357 -24.27 10.46 5.16
CA PRO A 357 -24.63 10.51 6.57
C PRO A 357 -23.40 10.89 7.41
N PRO A 358 -23.60 11.37 8.66
CA PRO A 358 -22.48 11.44 9.61
C PRO A 358 -21.86 10.06 9.80
N GLU A 359 -20.61 10.03 10.23
CA GLU A 359 -19.90 8.77 10.45
C GLU A 359 -20.66 7.90 11.47
N PRO A 360 -20.96 6.64 11.12
CA PRO A 360 -21.80 5.78 11.96
C PRO A 360 -21.08 5.33 13.24
N ASP A 361 -21.71 5.58 14.39
CA ASP A 361 -21.21 5.19 15.70
C ASP A 361 -21.41 3.70 16.02
N ALA A 362 -20.95 3.25 17.19
CA ALA A 362 -21.12 1.87 17.64
C ALA A 362 -22.60 1.47 17.80
N VAL A 363 -23.49 2.42 18.08
CA VAL A 363 -24.93 2.16 18.26
C VAL A 363 -25.55 1.80 16.91
N PHE A 364 -25.19 2.51 15.84
CA PHE A 364 -25.63 2.18 14.48
C PHE A 364 -25.26 0.74 14.10
N TRP A 365 -24.00 0.33 14.28
CA TRP A 365 -23.55 -1.01 13.88
C TRP A 365 -24.07 -2.15 14.78
N THR A 366 -24.44 -1.83 16.02
CA THR A 366 -25.05 -2.82 16.93
C THR A 366 -26.55 -2.98 16.67
N THR A 367 -27.24 -1.94 16.23
CA THR A 367 -28.68 -1.94 15.95
C THR A 367 -29.03 -2.26 14.48
N LEU A 368 -28.02 -2.40 13.62
CA LEU A 368 -28.21 -2.80 12.22
C LEU A 368 -28.98 -4.14 12.13
N ASP A 369 -30.03 -4.14 11.31
CA ASP A 369 -30.84 -5.31 10.96
C ASP A 369 -30.93 -5.43 9.43
N ASN A 370 -29.81 -5.81 8.82
CA ASN A 370 -29.75 -6.08 7.39
C ASN A 370 -29.38 -7.55 7.17
N PRO A 371 -30.29 -8.41 6.69
CA PRO A 371 -30.02 -9.85 6.53
C PRO A 371 -28.88 -10.15 5.54
N ALA A 372 -28.49 -9.21 4.68
CA ALA A 372 -27.32 -9.36 3.80
C ALA A 372 -25.97 -9.10 4.54
N ILE A 373 -26.00 -8.54 5.74
CA ILE A 373 -24.85 -8.16 6.58
C ILE A 373 -24.88 -8.87 7.96
N ASP A 374 -26.07 -9.25 8.45
CA ASP A 374 -26.29 -9.78 9.80
C ASP A 374 -26.74 -11.25 9.82
N ALA A 375 -26.63 -11.98 8.70
CA ALA A 375 -27.10 -13.36 8.57
C ALA A 375 -26.56 -14.32 9.65
N GLY A 376 -25.42 -14.02 10.28
CA GLY A 376 -24.84 -14.80 11.38
C GLY A 376 -25.37 -14.46 12.79
N ARG A 377 -26.00 -13.30 13.02
CA ARG A 377 -26.56 -12.94 14.34
C ARG A 377 -27.85 -13.70 14.67
N GLN A 378 -28.63 -14.05 13.66
CA GLN A 378 -29.94 -14.72 13.85
C GLN A 378 -29.83 -16.20 14.23
N GLY A 379 -28.65 -16.83 14.09
CA GLY A 379 -28.42 -18.26 14.42
C GLY A 379 -27.80 -18.53 15.79
N ALA A 380 -27.38 -17.50 16.53
CA ALA A 380 -26.68 -17.67 17.82
C ALA A 380 -27.60 -17.51 19.05
N GLY A 381 -28.92 -17.43 18.84
CA GLY A 381 -29.93 -17.19 19.87
C GLY A 381 -31.13 -18.12 19.84
N ALA A 382 -30.98 -19.34 19.31
CA ALA A 382 -32.00 -20.39 19.35
C ALA A 382 -31.50 -21.63 20.09
#